data_AF-A0A959GCI9-F1
#
_entry.id   AF-A0A959GCI9-F1
#
_cell.length_a   1.000
_cell.length_b   1.000
_cell.length_c   1.000
_cell.angle_alpha   90.00
_cell.angle_beta   90.00
_cell.angle_gamma   90.00
#
_symmetry.space_group_name_H-M   'P 1'
#
loop_
_entity.id
_entity.type
_entity.pdbx_description
1 polymer ?
#
loop_
_entity_poly.entity_id
_entity_poly.type
_entity_poly.pdbx_seq_one_letter_code
_entity_poly.pdbx_strand_id
1 'polypeptide(L)'
;MSNKPGLLPKVEFLVIGIFFIGFLMWAVSKCSSTKNRYRQQAAFEAEEQARADSMERIVSDIIPLDTTIKPVNPEPKVEKERVPVLYITVDGVNMRSGPGLKNRIISRLKLYEEVEFMGEVSDSTQEIKLGENLTANEPWVKVKTLKGQQGWVYGACVDYYKHRLEGVDTE
;
A
#
# COMPACT_ATOMS: atom_id res chain seq x y z
N MET A 1 63.02 -40.42 30.49
CA MET A 1 61.56 -40.64 30.47
C MET A 1 60.95 -39.65 29.49
N SER A 2 60.49 -40.13 28.33
CA SER A 2 60.05 -39.29 27.22
C SER A 2 58.53 -39.10 27.32
N ASN A 3 58.08 -37.95 27.84
CA ASN A 3 56.68 -37.57 27.87
C ASN A 3 56.31 -37.00 26.50
N LYS A 4 55.78 -37.84 25.61
CA LYS A 4 55.18 -37.37 24.37
C LYS A 4 53.96 -36.50 24.73
N PRO A 5 53.89 -35.23 24.29
CA PRO A 5 52.72 -34.40 24.57
C PRO A 5 51.53 -35.03 23.87
N GLY A 6 50.57 -35.54 24.66
CA GLY A 6 49.37 -36.18 24.14
C GLY A 6 48.67 -35.21 23.18
N LEU A 7 48.34 -35.69 21.99
CA LEU A 7 47.58 -34.94 20.99
C LEU A 7 46.09 -34.79 21.40
N LEU A 8 45.65 -35.63 22.33
CA LEU A 8 44.26 -35.80 22.78
C LEU A 8 43.63 -34.54 23.42
N PRO A 9 44.25 -33.79 24.35
CA PRO A 9 43.64 -32.59 24.93
C PRO A 9 43.52 -31.45 23.91
N LYS A 10 44.45 -31.33 22.95
CA LYS A 10 44.41 -30.26 21.94
C LYS A 10 43.26 -30.44 20.94
N VAL A 11 42.95 -31.68 20.59
CA VAL A 11 41.82 -32.01 19.71
C VAL A 11 40.50 -31.73 20.44
N GLU A 12 40.40 -32.04 21.73
CA GLU A 12 39.21 -31.77 22.53
C GLU A 12 38.91 -30.26 22.64
N PHE A 13 39.92 -29.43 22.93
CA PHE A 13 39.73 -27.97 22.94
C PHE A 13 39.38 -27.40 21.56
N LEU A 14 39.89 -28.00 20.47
CA LEU A 14 39.57 -27.60 19.11
C LEU A 14 38.11 -27.92 18.75
N VAL A 15 37.63 -29.10 19.14
CA VAL A 15 36.24 -29.52 18.93
C VAL A 15 35.29 -28.64 19.75
N ILE A 16 35.59 -28.40 21.03
CA ILE A 16 34.79 -27.52 21.89
C ILE A 16 34.74 -26.09 21.32
N GLY A 17 35.87 -25.57 20.84
CA GLY A 17 35.95 -24.25 20.20
C GLY A 17 35.08 -24.12 18.95
N ILE A 18 35.09 -25.14 18.08
CA ILE A 18 34.27 -25.16 16.86
C ILE A 18 32.78 -25.20 17.21
N PHE A 19 32.38 -26.02 18.19
CA PHE A 19 31.00 -26.07 18.67
C PHE A 19 30.55 -24.74 19.27
N PHE A 20 31.41 -24.09 20.06
CA PHE A 20 31.11 -22.80 20.68
C PHE A 20 30.96 -21.68 19.65
N ILE A 21 31.83 -21.65 18.64
CA ILE A 21 31.74 -20.68 17.53
C ILE A 21 30.47 -20.93 16.69
N GLY A 22 30.13 -22.19 16.43
CA GLY A 22 28.87 -22.55 15.76
C GLY A 22 27.64 -22.08 16.55
N PHE A 23 27.65 -22.25 17.87
CA PHE A 23 26.59 -21.77 18.76
C PHE A 23 26.48 -20.24 18.78
N LEU A 24 27.61 -19.52 18.81
CA LEU A 24 27.62 -18.05 18.74
C LEU A 24 27.10 -17.54 17.40
N MET A 25 27.48 -18.17 16.28
CA MET A 25 26.95 -17.79 14.96
C MET A 25 25.44 -18.04 14.84
N TRP A 26 24.94 -19.14 15.40
CA TRP A 26 23.51 -19.42 15.47
C TRP A 26 22.75 -18.41 16.35
N ALA A 27 23.30 -18.04 17.51
CA ALA A 27 22.71 -17.06 18.42
C ALA A 27 22.66 -15.65 17.80
N VAL A 28 23.71 -15.23 17.07
CA VAL A 28 23.74 -13.92 16.38
C VAL A 28 22.77 -13.90 15.19
N SER A 29 22.57 -15.02 14.49
CA SER A 29 21.60 -15.14 13.38
C SER A 29 20.16 -14.81 13.84
N LYS A 30 19.80 -15.17 15.08
CA LYS A 30 18.51 -14.86 15.71
C LYS A 30 18.36 -13.42 16.24
N CYS A 31 19.42 -12.62 16.27
CA CYS A 31 19.41 -11.25 16.79
C CYS A 31 19.31 -10.16 15.70
N SER A 32 19.29 -10.56 14.42
CA SER A 32 19.21 -9.64 13.27
C SER A 32 17.83 -8.99 13.09
N SER A 33 16.75 -9.67 13.49
CA SER A 33 15.37 -9.16 13.36
C SER A 33 15.09 -8.00 14.33
N THR A 34 15.66 -8.03 15.53
CA THR A 34 15.46 -6.99 16.54
C THR A 34 16.14 -5.68 16.14
N LYS A 35 17.33 -5.77 15.52
CA LYS A 35 18.08 -4.59 15.02
C LYS A 35 17.31 -3.82 13.95
N ASN A 36 16.58 -4.52 13.08
CA ASN A 36 15.76 -3.86 12.04
C ASN A 36 14.56 -3.13 12.62
N ARG A 37 13.94 -3.67 13.68
CA ARG A 37 12.80 -3.01 14.37
C ARG A 37 13.22 -1.70 15.04
N TYR A 38 14.38 -1.67 15.70
CA TYR A 38 14.90 -0.43 16.30
C TYR A 38 15.25 0.62 15.23
N ARG A 39 15.79 0.20 14.08
CA ARG A 39 16.08 1.11 12.95
C ARG A 39 14.81 1.69 12.33
N GLN A 40 13.76 0.87 12.18
CA GLN A 40 12.47 1.31 11.66
C GLN A 40 11.79 2.27 12.64
N GLN A 41 11.83 1.97 13.94
CA GLN A 41 11.28 2.84 14.97
C GLN A 41 11.97 4.21 14.99
N ALA A 42 13.30 4.24 14.96
CA ALA A 42 14.06 5.51 14.92
C ALA A 42 13.80 6.31 13.63
N ALA A 43 13.58 5.65 12.49
CA ALA A 43 13.24 6.32 11.24
C ALA A 43 11.83 6.93 11.28
N PHE A 44 10.86 6.21 11.85
CA PHE A 44 9.49 6.71 12.02
C PHE A 44 9.43 7.92 12.96
N GLU A 45 10.12 7.86 14.11
CA GLU A 45 10.20 8.97 15.06
C GLU A 45 10.87 10.21 14.44
N ALA A 46 11.90 10.04 13.61
CA ALA A 46 12.55 11.15 12.91
C ALA A 46 11.65 11.79 11.84
N GLU A 47 10.85 10.99 11.14
CA GLU A 47 9.89 11.49 10.15
C GLU A 47 8.75 12.27 10.81
N GLU A 48 8.22 11.77 11.93
CA GLU A 48 7.19 12.45 12.71
C GLU A 48 7.69 13.78 13.29
N GLN A 49 8.93 13.80 13.81
CA GLN A 49 9.56 15.02 14.30
C GLN A 49 9.79 16.05 13.17
N ALA A 50 10.27 15.62 12.00
CA ALA A 50 10.45 16.51 10.85
C ALA A 50 9.12 17.10 10.36
N ARG A 51 8.02 16.33 10.44
CA ARG A 51 6.67 16.80 10.12
C ARG A 51 6.17 17.83 11.15
N ALA A 52 6.41 17.59 12.44
CA ALA A 52 6.04 18.53 13.51
C ALA A 52 6.78 19.88 13.37
N ASP A 53 8.11 19.84 13.15
CA ASP A 53 8.93 21.05 12.96
C ASP A 53 8.50 21.85 11.71
N SER A 54 8.06 21.15 10.65
CA SER A 54 7.55 21.79 9.43
C SER A 54 6.20 22.47 9.67
N MET A 55 5.36 21.93 10.55
CA MET A 55 4.06 22.54 10.89
C MET A 55 4.21 23.78 11.78
N GLU A 56 5.20 23.82 12.66
CA GLU A 56 5.42 24.95 13.57
C GLU A 56 5.94 26.21 12.83
N ARG A 57 6.83 26.04 11.85
CA ARG A 57 7.31 27.16 11.01
C ARG A 57 6.20 27.83 10.20
N ILE A 58 5.21 27.05 9.76
CA ILE A 58 4.06 27.62 9.04
C ILE A 58 3.30 28.55 9.98
N VAL A 59 3.18 28.27 11.28
CA VAL A 59 2.41 29.12 12.21
C VAL A 59 3.15 30.42 12.60
N SER A 60 4.48 30.39 12.71
CA SER A 60 5.25 31.58 13.11
C SER A 60 5.35 32.67 12.03
N ASP A 61 5.30 32.28 10.75
CA ASP A 61 5.57 33.22 9.65
C ASP A 61 4.32 33.94 9.11
N ILE A 62 3.10 33.56 9.54
CA ILE A 62 1.84 34.16 9.04
C ILE A 62 1.18 35.21 9.94
N ILE A 63 1.74 35.55 11.11
CA ILE A 63 1.12 36.56 11.99
C ILE A 63 2.05 37.74 12.29
N PRO A 64 2.20 38.71 11.37
CA PRO A 64 2.45 40.09 11.75
C PRO A 64 1.20 40.64 12.44
N LEU A 65 1.35 41.07 13.70
CA LEU A 65 0.26 41.48 14.61
C LEU A 65 -0.48 42.78 14.24
N ASP A 66 -0.26 43.38 13.06
CA ASP A 66 -0.89 44.68 12.77
C ASP A 66 -1.15 44.91 11.28
N THR A 67 -2.18 44.26 10.73
CA THR A 67 -2.74 44.67 9.44
C THR A 67 -4.26 44.65 9.51
N THR A 68 -4.82 45.85 9.60
CA THR A 68 -6.26 46.12 9.46
C THR A 68 -6.74 45.59 8.10
N ILE A 69 -7.56 44.54 8.16
CA ILE A 69 -8.14 43.86 6.99
C ILE A 69 -9.25 44.75 6.43
N LYS A 70 -9.03 45.37 5.26
CA LYS A 70 -10.14 45.74 4.37
C LYS A 70 -10.81 44.43 3.93
N PRO A 71 -12.13 44.24 4.07
CA PRO A 71 -12.80 43.03 3.64
C PRO A 71 -12.83 43.00 2.10
N VAL A 72 -11.79 42.41 1.50
CA VAL A 72 -11.93 41.74 0.21
C VAL A 72 -12.75 40.50 0.51
N ASN A 73 -14.01 40.49 0.09
CA ASN A 73 -14.81 39.29 -0.01
C ASN A 73 -14.12 38.39 -1.04
N PRO A 74 -13.44 37.30 -0.63
CA PRO A 74 -12.98 36.33 -1.59
C PRO A 74 -14.22 35.56 -2.00
N GLU A 75 -14.74 35.81 -3.21
CA GLU A 75 -15.61 34.83 -3.84
C GLU A 75 -14.89 33.49 -3.76
N PRO A 76 -15.52 32.44 -3.19
CA PRO A 76 -14.90 31.14 -3.08
C PRO A 76 -14.64 30.66 -4.50
N LYS A 77 -13.38 30.75 -4.92
CA LYS A 77 -12.90 30.07 -6.12
C LYS A 77 -13.02 28.59 -5.77
N VAL A 78 -14.14 28.00 -6.16
CA VAL A 78 -14.40 26.57 -6.08
C VAL A 78 -13.30 25.90 -6.89
N GLU A 79 -12.22 25.54 -6.23
CA GLU A 79 -11.20 24.66 -6.77
C GLU A 79 -11.92 23.34 -6.97
N LYS A 80 -12.38 23.10 -8.21
CA LYS A 80 -13.00 21.84 -8.59
C LYS A 80 -11.96 20.77 -8.33
N GLU A 81 -12.13 20.05 -7.22
CA GLU A 81 -11.33 18.91 -6.87
C GLU A 81 -11.27 18.00 -8.09
N ARG A 82 -10.06 17.79 -8.62
CA ARG A 82 -9.88 17.00 -9.83
C ARG A 82 -10.08 15.54 -9.45
N VAL A 83 -11.27 15.02 -9.70
CA VAL A 83 -11.59 13.62 -9.46
C VAL A 83 -10.84 12.77 -10.50
N PRO A 84 -10.04 11.77 -10.10
CA PRO A 84 -9.35 10.90 -11.04
C PRO A 84 -10.36 10.09 -11.88
N VAL A 85 -10.10 9.96 -13.18
CA VAL A 85 -10.91 9.15 -14.09
C VAL A 85 -10.24 7.80 -14.28
N LEU A 86 -11.03 6.73 -14.19
CA LEU A 86 -10.65 5.36 -14.50
C LEU A 86 -11.40 4.90 -15.76
N TYR A 87 -10.78 4.01 -16.51
CA TYR A 87 -11.34 3.35 -17.67
C TYR A 87 -11.62 1.90 -17.35
N ILE A 88 -12.79 1.43 -17.78
CA ILE A 88 -13.12 0.00 -17.71
C ILE A 88 -12.29 -0.75 -18.75
N THR A 89 -11.54 -1.78 -18.32
CA THR A 89 -10.63 -2.55 -19.16
C THR A 89 -11.21 -3.86 -19.68
N VAL A 90 -12.39 -4.24 -19.18
CA VAL A 90 -13.12 -5.48 -19.50
C VAL A 90 -14.54 -5.14 -19.97
N ASP A 91 -15.07 -5.90 -20.93
CA ASP A 91 -16.47 -5.67 -21.34
C ASP A 91 -17.46 -6.32 -20.36
N GLY A 92 -18.58 -5.64 -20.08
CA GLY A 92 -19.65 -6.21 -19.26
C GLY A 92 -19.38 -6.26 -17.74
N VAL A 93 -18.53 -5.36 -17.22
CA VAL A 93 -18.14 -5.35 -15.80
C VAL A 93 -19.32 -5.01 -14.89
N ASN A 94 -19.53 -5.81 -13.85
CA ASN A 94 -20.63 -5.60 -12.90
C ASN A 94 -20.23 -4.58 -11.83
N MET A 95 -20.91 -3.44 -11.80
CA MET A 95 -20.86 -2.47 -10.71
C MET A 95 -21.87 -2.88 -9.63
N ARG A 96 -21.40 -3.06 -8.40
CA ARG A 96 -22.19 -3.62 -7.28
C ARG A 96 -22.47 -2.59 -6.19
N SER A 97 -23.45 -2.89 -5.33
CA SER A 97 -23.83 -2.02 -4.21
C SER A 97 -22.83 -1.99 -3.06
N GLY A 98 -21.92 -2.94 -3.01
CA GLY A 98 -20.90 -3.05 -1.98
C GLY A 98 -19.69 -3.82 -2.50
N PRO A 99 -18.57 -3.78 -1.78
CA PRO A 99 -17.37 -4.54 -2.13
C PRO A 99 -17.65 -6.05 -1.99
N GLY A 100 -17.50 -6.80 -3.08
CA GLY A 100 -17.62 -8.25 -3.08
C GLY A 100 -18.70 -8.81 -3.99
N LEU A 101 -18.50 -10.06 -4.43
CA LEU A 101 -19.38 -10.78 -5.37
C LEU A 101 -20.80 -11.05 -4.85
N LYS A 102 -21.01 -11.04 -3.52
CA LYS A 102 -22.32 -11.29 -2.89
C LYS A 102 -23.27 -10.08 -2.96
N ASN A 103 -22.73 -8.89 -3.26
CA ASN A 103 -23.54 -7.67 -3.33
C ASN A 103 -24.34 -7.60 -4.63
N ARG A 104 -25.50 -6.93 -4.55
CA ARG A 104 -26.40 -6.74 -5.70
C ARG A 104 -25.71 -5.95 -6.81
N ILE A 105 -25.94 -6.36 -8.05
CA ILE A 105 -25.48 -5.63 -9.24
C ILE A 105 -26.39 -4.41 -9.44
N ILE A 106 -25.79 -3.22 -9.53
CA ILE A 106 -26.48 -1.95 -9.77
C ILE A 106 -26.45 -1.61 -11.26
N SER A 107 -25.31 -1.83 -11.91
CA SER A 107 -25.12 -1.54 -13.33
C SER A 107 -24.12 -2.50 -13.95
N ARG A 108 -24.16 -2.59 -15.28
CA ARG A 108 -23.16 -3.28 -16.08
C ARG A 108 -22.46 -2.26 -16.97
N LEU A 109 -21.16 -2.11 -16.77
CA LEU A 109 -20.32 -1.13 -17.44
C LEU A 109 -19.69 -1.76 -18.68
N LYS A 110 -19.54 -0.94 -19.72
CA LYS A 110 -18.96 -1.38 -21.01
C LYS A 110 -17.45 -1.19 -21.03
N LEU A 111 -16.79 -1.92 -21.91
CA LEU A 111 -15.38 -1.67 -22.22
C LEU A 111 -15.15 -0.19 -22.57
N TYR A 112 -14.11 0.39 -22.00
CA TYR A 112 -13.70 1.80 -22.15
C TYR A 112 -14.67 2.85 -21.60
N GLU A 113 -15.68 2.44 -20.85
CA GLU A 113 -16.51 3.39 -20.12
C GLU A 113 -15.66 4.15 -19.09
N GLU A 114 -15.88 5.46 -18.99
CA GLU A 114 -15.20 6.34 -18.05
C GLU A 114 -15.97 6.41 -16.74
N VAL A 115 -15.27 6.23 -15.62
CA VAL A 115 -15.81 6.33 -14.28
C VAL A 115 -14.93 7.18 -13.39
N GLU A 116 -15.54 7.96 -12.50
CA GLU A 116 -14.85 8.77 -11.51
C GLU A 116 -14.45 7.90 -10.31
N PHE A 117 -13.17 7.92 -9.93
CA PHE A 117 -12.70 7.27 -8.71
C PHE A 117 -13.10 8.09 -7.49
N MET A 118 -13.78 7.46 -6.53
CA MET A 118 -14.32 8.15 -5.35
C MET A 118 -13.35 8.19 -4.15
N GLY A 119 -12.12 7.70 -4.30
CA GLY A 119 -11.14 7.69 -3.20
C GLY A 119 -11.30 6.55 -2.20
N GLU A 120 -12.32 5.70 -2.36
CA GLU A 120 -12.58 4.56 -1.48
C GLU A 120 -12.20 3.23 -2.14
N VAL A 121 -11.50 2.40 -1.40
CA VAL A 121 -11.07 1.05 -1.77
C VAL A 121 -11.41 0.11 -0.60
N SER A 122 -11.74 -1.15 -0.88
CA SER A 122 -12.04 -2.12 0.18
C SER A 122 -10.81 -2.51 0.99
N ASP A 123 -10.97 -2.72 2.29
CA ASP A 123 -9.89 -3.10 3.21
C ASP A 123 -9.24 -4.46 2.90
N SER A 124 -9.97 -5.34 2.21
CA SER A 124 -9.51 -6.66 1.79
C SER A 124 -9.48 -6.79 0.27
N THR A 125 -8.53 -7.58 -0.23
CA THR A 125 -8.53 -8.05 -1.61
C THR A 125 -9.34 -9.34 -1.75
N GLN A 126 -9.75 -9.64 -2.98
CA GLN A 126 -10.46 -10.88 -3.28
C GLN A 126 -9.82 -11.54 -4.50
N GLU A 127 -9.55 -12.84 -4.42
CA GLU A 127 -9.10 -13.61 -5.58
C GLU A 127 -10.31 -13.96 -6.47
N ILE A 128 -10.28 -13.52 -7.73
CA ILE A 128 -11.35 -13.71 -8.70
C ILE A 128 -10.76 -14.18 -10.02
N LYS A 129 -11.28 -15.29 -10.52
CA LYS A 129 -11.01 -15.80 -11.87
C LYS A 129 -11.77 -14.94 -12.88
N LEU A 130 -11.04 -14.21 -13.72
CA LEU A 130 -11.57 -13.34 -14.76
C LEU A 130 -11.65 -14.05 -16.11
N GLY A 131 -10.78 -15.04 -16.36
CA GLY A 131 -10.90 -15.88 -17.54
C GLY A 131 -10.19 -17.21 -17.39
N GLU A 132 -10.14 -18.02 -18.45
CA GLU A 132 -9.67 -19.41 -18.39
C GLU A 132 -8.32 -19.56 -17.66
N ASN A 133 -7.37 -18.67 -17.95
CA ASN A 133 -6.02 -18.64 -17.38
C ASN A 133 -5.70 -17.33 -16.64
N LEU A 134 -6.71 -16.52 -16.32
CA LEU A 134 -6.51 -15.21 -15.67
C LEU A 134 -7.23 -15.18 -14.32
N THR A 135 -6.44 -15.15 -13.26
CA THR A 135 -6.91 -14.92 -11.89
C THR A 135 -6.18 -13.70 -11.34
N ALA A 136 -6.95 -12.76 -10.82
CA ALA A 136 -6.41 -11.55 -10.19
C ALA A 136 -6.78 -11.56 -8.70
N ASN A 137 -5.95 -10.93 -7.88
CA ASN A 137 -6.21 -10.71 -6.45
C ASN A 137 -6.14 -9.20 -6.17
N GLU A 138 -7.27 -8.53 -6.32
CA GLU A 138 -7.38 -7.07 -6.26
C GLU A 138 -8.45 -6.65 -5.25
N PRO A 139 -8.41 -5.41 -4.74
CA PRO A 139 -9.49 -4.87 -3.93
C PRO A 139 -10.66 -4.42 -4.81
N TRP A 140 -11.75 -4.04 -4.17
CA TRP A 140 -12.87 -3.37 -4.82
C TRP A 140 -12.68 -1.86 -4.73
N VAL A 141 -12.96 -1.18 -5.83
CA VAL A 141 -12.78 0.27 -5.99
C VAL A 141 -14.16 0.91 -6.11
N LYS A 142 -14.41 1.96 -5.32
CA LYS A 142 -15.65 2.72 -5.40
C LYS A 142 -15.57 3.73 -6.53
N VAL A 143 -16.55 3.66 -7.41
CA VAL A 143 -16.60 4.47 -8.63
C VAL A 143 -17.96 5.12 -8.81
N LYS A 144 -17.97 6.21 -9.57
CA LYS A 144 -19.17 6.91 -9.97
C LYS A 144 -19.22 7.05 -11.50
N THR A 145 -20.33 6.62 -12.08
CA THR A 145 -20.57 6.73 -13.52
C THR A 145 -20.90 8.17 -13.91
N LEU A 146 -20.78 8.50 -15.20
CA LEU A 146 -21.22 9.79 -15.76
C LEU A 146 -22.72 10.07 -15.51
N LYS A 147 -23.52 9.02 -15.31
CA LYS A 147 -24.94 9.10 -14.95
C LYS A 147 -25.17 9.42 -13.47
N GLY A 148 -24.11 9.55 -12.67
CA GLY A 148 -24.18 9.81 -11.24
C GLY A 148 -24.41 8.58 -10.36
N GLN A 149 -24.52 7.37 -10.94
CA GLN A 149 -24.66 6.15 -10.16
C GLN A 149 -23.34 5.79 -9.51
N GLN A 150 -23.37 5.48 -8.21
CA GLN A 150 -22.23 5.10 -7.41
C GLN A 150 -22.28 3.60 -7.10
N GLY A 151 -21.13 2.95 -7.10
CA GLY A 151 -21.02 1.54 -6.75
C GLY A 151 -19.58 1.08 -6.68
N TRP A 152 -19.42 -0.23 -6.56
CA TRP A 152 -18.14 -0.90 -6.38
C TRP A 152 -17.83 -1.77 -7.58
N VAL A 153 -16.62 -1.63 -8.11
CA VAL A 153 -16.10 -2.41 -9.23
C VAL A 153 -14.85 -3.14 -8.76
N TYR A 154 -14.61 -4.33 -9.32
CA TYR A 154 -13.42 -5.10 -9.01
C TYR A 154 -12.17 -4.41 -9.60
N GLY A 155 -11.13 -4.22 -8.80
CA GLY A 155 -9.96 -3.40 -9.13
C GLY A 155 -9.24 -3.83 -10.41
N ALA A 156 -9.17 -5.13 -10.69
CA ALA A 156 -8.53 -5.64 -11.91
C ALA A 156 -9.23 -5.20 -13.22
N CYS A 157 -10.49 -4.76 -13.14
CA CYS A 157 -11.28 -4.35 -14.29
C CYS A 157 -11.23 -2.84 -14.58
N VAL A 158 -10.44 -2.09 -13.82
CA VAL A 158 -10.32 -0.63 -13.95
C VAL A 158 -8.86 -0.20 -13.98
N ASP A 159 -8.54 0.79 -14.79
CA ASP A 159 -7.18 1.36 -14.86
C ASP A 159 -7.25 2.85 -15.20
N TYR A 160 -6.23 3.61 -14.81
CA TYR A 160 -6.04 5.00 -15.25
C TYR A 160 -5.78 5.11 -16.76
N TYR A 161 -5.36 4.02 -17.41
CA TYR A 161 -5.09 3.98 -18.84
C TYR A 161 -6.12 3.15 -19.59
N LYS A 162 -6.61 3.72 -20.69
CA LYS A 162 -7.56 3.06 -21.59
C LYS A 162 -6.86 1.93 -22.36
N HIS A 163 -7.07 0.70 -21.90
CA HIS A 163 -6.60 -0.52 -22.55
C HIS A 163 -7.60 -1.67 -22.31
N ARG A 164 -7.49 -2.74 -23.09
CA ARG A 164 -8.32 -3.94 -22.93
C ARG A 164 -7.50 -5.00 -22.21
N LEU A 165 -8.04 -5.57 -21.14
CA LEU A 165 -7.45 -6.71 -20.47
C LEU A 165 -7.71 -7.97 -21.30
N GLU A 166 -6.64 -8.61 -21.77
CA GLU A 166 -6.70 -9.84 -22.56
C GLU A 166 -6.84 -11.08 -21.66
N GLY A 167 -7.40 -12.17 -22.19
CA GLY A 167 -7.55 -13.42 -21.46
C GLY A 167 -8.68 -13.44 -20.42
N VAL A 168 -9.63 -12.50 -20.51
CA VAL A 168 -10.84 -12.42 -19.70
C VAL A 168 -12.00 -13.12 -20.43
N ASP A 169 -12.73 -13.97 -19.73
CA ASP A 169 -13.94 -14.60 -20.26
C ASP A 169 -15.07 -13.57 -20.20
N THR A 170 -15.46 -13.03 -21.36
CA THR A 170 -16.62 -12.13 -21.47
C THR A 170 -17.88 -12.98 -21.69
N GLU A 171 -18.81 -12.94 -20.75
CA GLU A 171 -20.14 -13.57 -20.84
C GLU A 171 -21.20 -12.64 -21.46
#